data_AF-A0AAD2FTA5-F1
#
_entry.id   AF-A0AAD2FTA5-F1
#
_cell.length_a   1.000
_cell.length_b   1.000
_cell.length_c   1.000
_cell.angle_alpha   90.00
_cell.angle_beta   90.00
_cell.angle_gamma   90.00
#
_symmetry.space_group_name_H-M   'P 1'
#
loop_
_entity.id
_entity.type
_entity.pdbx_description
1 polymer ?
#
loop_
_entity_poly.entity_id
_entity_poly.type
_entity_poly.pdbx_seq_one_letter_code
_entity_poly.pdbx_strand_id
1 'polypeptide(L)'
;MKGIVIFNMMLLKPSLSFHHGINDIFYRRYDGLRHDVNRRKDFLMETSHLSLALSSHKTQSLGISVRGGDDGNHNKDSSTRKDDDDEECLDNFELEKQDHTDRLQPDFGGTVAGLFGNLRIPASLIAGASLGSAFGLPLMEGEGLVLGMVKRVYTVIMLGSLCSMLLTVLVSTLCMNDIALSPPKASNSAKDFMDRYYPLEWMLARTNFLWGGVIFVIGSMLRGWVFLTCPTVGRGLLGMMGSFTLIATSIVMQFSKQQTGRTPLQSIRRSFQLIQNKMKKSYVFAAGTFLCVFTVFYFLVTIPHIAKYLIASDCTSTGSWWG
;
A
#
# COMPACT_ATOMS: atom_id res chain seq x y z
N MET A 1 1.40 45.48 -8.94
CA MET A 1 1.86 44.12 -8.55
C MET A 1 2.30 43.99 -7.07
N LYS A 2 1.65 44.67 -6.11
CA LYS A 2 1.91 44.52 -4.66
C LYS A 2 0.88 43.64 -3.91
N GLY A 3 -0.18 43.19 -4.59
CA GLY A 3 -1.31 42.46 -3.96
C GLY A 3 -1.17 40.94 -3.89
N ILE A 4 -0.32 40.31 -4.72
CA ILE A 4 -0.22 38.83 -4.78
C ILE A 4 0.73 38.27 -3.72
N VAL A 5 1.64 39.09 -3.18
CA VAL A 5 2.57 38.65 -2.12
C VAL A 5 1.85 38.54 -0.77
N ILE A 6 0.79 39.34 -0.53
CA ILE A 6 0.04 39.29 0.73
C ILE A 6 -0.84 38.03 0.82
N PHE A 7 -1.32 37.51 -0.32
CA PHE A 7 -2.16 36.30 -0.33
C PHE A 7 -1.36 35.02 -0.02
N ASN A 8 -0.06 34.97 -0.35
CA ASN A 8 0.80 33.84 -0.01
C ASN A 8 1.30 33.85 1.45
N MET A 9 1.33 35.02 2.09
CA MET A 9 1.71 35.12 3.51
C MET A 9 0.53 34.81 4.45
N MET A 10 -0.72 34.94 3.99
CA MET A 10 -1.91 34.61 4.79
C MET A 10 -2.22 33.10 4.86
N LEU A 11 -1.75 32.31 3.88
CA LEU A 11 -1.89 30.84 3.88
C LEU A 11 -0.79 30.11 4.69
N LEU A 12 0.18 30.85 5.22
CA LEU A 12 1.29 30.34 6.05
C LEU A 12 1.22 30.83 7.51
N LYS A 13 0.05 31.27 7.98
CA LYS A 13 -0.26 31.18 9.41
C LYS A 13 -0.82 29.79 9.68
N PRO A 14 -0.05 28.85 10.26
CA PRO A 14 -0.64 27.60 10.71
C PRO A 14 -1.70 27.98 11.76
N SER A 15 -2.97 27.74 11.42
CA SER A 15 -4.04 27.76 12.40
C SER A 15 -3.71 26.65 13.40
N LEU A 16 -3.11 27.04 14.53
CA LEU A 16 -2.87 26.19 15.70
C LEU A 16 -4.17 25.57 16.23
N SER A 17 -5.34 26.06 15.80
CA SER A 17 -6.65 25.50 16.13
C SER A 17 -7.01 24.22 15.37
N PHE A 18 -6.45 23.98 14.16
CA PHE A 18 -6.76 22.76 13.40
C PHE A 18 -5.98 21.53 13.89
N HIS A 19 -4.90 21.75 14.67
CA HIS A 19 -4.12 20.68 15.28
C HIS A 19 -4.82 20.04 16.49
N HIS A 20 -5.73 20.74 17.17
CA HIS A 20 -6.47 20.17 18.31
C HIS A 20 -7.61 19.23 17.86
N GLY A 21 -8.32 19.54 16.78
CA GLY A 21 -9.43 18.70 16.31
C GLY A 21 -9.01 17.36 15.69
N ILE A 22 -7.88 17.32 14.96
CA ILE A 22 -7.37 16.07 14.36
C ILE A 22 -6.74 15.17 15.42
N ASN A 23 -6.03 15.75 16.40
CA ASN A 23 -5.49 14.98 17.52
C ASN A 23 -6.62 14.32 18.31
N ASP A 24 -7.75 14.99 18.57
CA ASP A 24 -8.84 14.42 19.37
C ASP A 24 -9.55 13.22 18.69
N ILE A 25 -9.66 13.24 17.35
CA ILE A 25 -10.19 12.11 16.57
C ILE A 25 -9.17 10.96 16.50
N PHE A 26 -7.88 11.26 16.38
CA PHE A 26 -6.83 10.25 16.40
C PHE A 26 -6.68 9.62 17.79
N TYR A 27 -6.75 10.41 18.88
CA TYR A 27 -6.68 9.96 20.27
C TYR A 27 -7.91 9.11 20.65
N ARG A 28 -9.13 9.51 20.28
CA ARG A 28 -10.32 8.66 20.53
C ARG A 28 -10.24 7.30 19.83
N ARG A 29 -9.65 7.23 18.64
CA ARG A 29 -9.45 5.94 17.95
C ARG A 29 -8.26 5.17 18.51
N TYR A 30 -7.21 5.85 18.99
CA TYR A 30 -6.06 5.24 19.64
C TYR A 30 -6.39 4.69 21.03
N ASP A 31 -7.22 5.35 21.82
CA ASP A 31 -7.63 4.89 23.15
C ASP A 31 -8.55 3.67 23.08
N GLY A 32 -9.42 3.61 22.05
CA GLY A 32 -10.16 2.39 21.73
C GLY A 32 -9.22 1.22 21.40
N LEU A 33 -8.18 1.46 20.59
CA LEU A 33 -7.16 0.47 20.27
C LEU A 33 -6.25 0.12 21.47
N ARG A 34 -5.98 1.07 22.38
CA ARG A 34 -5.14 0.85 23.57
C ARG A 34 -5.86 -0.01 24.61
N HIS A 35 -7.16 0.19 24.80
CA HIS A 35 -7.97 -0.70 25.63
C HIS A 35 -8.05 -2.12 25.06
N ASP A 36 -8.14 -2.26 23.74
CA ASP A 36 -8.15 -3.56 23.07
C ASP A 36 -6.78 -4.26 23.11
N VAL A 37 -5.69 -3.50 22.99
CA VAL A 37 -4.31 -4.02 23.11
C VAL A 37 -3.99 -4.45 24.55
N ASN A 38 -4.41 -3.69 25.56
CA ASN A 38 -4.22 -4.10 26.96
C ASN A 38 -5.06 -5.33 27.30
N ARG A 39 -6.33 -5.40 26.85
CA ARG A 39 -7.17 -6.60 27.02
C ARG A 39 -6.57 -7.83 26.31
N ARG A 40 -5.88 -7.63 25.18
CA ARG A 40 -5.12 -8.70 24.49
C ARG A 40 -3.80 -9.05 25.15
N LYS A 41 -3.12 -8.13 25.86
CA LYS A 41 -1.93 -8.46 26.67
C LYS A 41 -2.31 -9.35 27.85
N ASP A 42 -3.46 -9.10 28.46
CA ASP A 42 -3.98 -9.94 29.53
C ASP A 42 -4.32 -11.34 28.98
N PHE A 43 -4.95 -11.42 27.80
CA PHE A 43 -5.23 -12.68 27.11
C PHE A 43 -3.97 -13.43 26.64
N LEU A 44 -2.94 -12.71 26.19
CA LEU A 44 -1.65 -13.28 25.77
C LEU A 44 -0.80 -13.73 26.96
N MET A 45 -0.86 -13.05 28.11
CA MET A 45 -0.27 -13.57 29.34
C MET A 45 -0.99 -14.84 29.79
N GLU A 46 -2.32 -14.87 29.77
CA GLU A 46 -3.12 -16.03 30.18
C GLU A 46 -2.87 -17.25 29.28
N THR A 47 -2.76 -17.04 27.97
CA THR A 47 -2.39 -18.12 27.01
C THR A 47 -0.92 -18.54 27.11
N SER A 48 -0.01 -17.65 27.51
CA SER A 48 1.40 -18.01 27.78
C SER A 48 1.54 -18.89 29.03
N HIS A 49 0.73 -18.64 30.07
CA HIS A 49 0.65 -19.50 31.25
C HIS A 49 0.04 -20.87 30.91
N LEU A 50 -0.98 -20.91 30.06
CA LEU A 50 -1.56 -22.18 29.58
C LEU A 50 -0.59 -22.96 28.67
N SER A 51 0.17 -22.28 27.81
CA SER A 51 1.17 -22.93 26.95
C SER A 51 2.37 -23.47 27.73
N LEU A 52 2.77 -22.81 28.83
CA LEU A 52 3.78 -23.33 29.76
C LEU A 52 3.25 -24.53 30.56
N ALA A 53 1.98 -24.51 30.99
CA ALA A 53 1.34 -25.64 31.66
C ALA A 53 1.20 -26.87 30.73
N LEU A 54 0.85 -26.66 29.46
CA LEU A 54 0.77 -27.73 28.45
C LEU A 54 2.15 -28.24 28.01
N SER A 55 3.17 -27.38 27.98
CA SER A 55 4.55 -27.81 27.71
C SER A 55 5.12 -28.65 28.85
N SER A 56 4.67 -28.46 30.10
CA SER A 56 5.06 -29.29 31.24
C SER A 56 4.41 -30.68 31.22
N HIS A 57 3.26 -30.84 30.54
CA HIS A 57 2.59 -32.15 30.41
C HIS A 57 3.13 -32.98 29.23
N LYS A 58 3.71 -32.33 28.21
CA LYS A 58 4.19 -33.01 27.00
C LYS A 58 5.58 -33.64 27.14
N THR A 59 6.35 -33.28 28.18
CA THR A 59 7.66 -33.89 28.48
C THR A 59 7.59 -35.19 29.30
N GLN A 60 6.40 -35.62 29.76
CA GLN A 60 6.24 -36.92 30.44
C GLN A 60 5.68 -38.06 29.55
N SER A 61 5.33 -37.80 28.28
CA SER A 61 4.66 -38.78 27.42
C SER A 61 5.43 -39.16 26.14
N LEU A 62 6.75 -38.98 26.10
CA LEU A 62 7.59 -39.43 24.97
C LEU A 62 8.61 -40.47 25.42
N GLY A 63 8.08 -41.62 25.84
CA GLY A 63 8.79 -42.89 25.90
C GLY A 63 7.98 -43.95 25.18
N ILE A 64 7.80 -43.83 23.86
CA ILE A 64 7.17 -44.90 23.06
C ILE A 64 7.98 -45.17 21.80
N SER A 65 8.49 -46.40 21.80
CA SER A 65 9.21 -47.16 20.79
C SER A 65 8.61 -47.07 19.39
N VAL A 66 9.45 -46.76 18.41
CA VAL A 66 9.14 -46.85 16.97
C VAL A 66 9.22 -48.33 16.57
N ARG A 67 8.06 -48.96 16.40
CA ARG A 67 7.93 -50.32 15.84
C ARG A 67 7.45 -50.19 14.40
N GLY A 68 8.33 -50.57 13.46
CA GLY A 68 8.00 -50.74 12.06
C GLY A 68 6.98 -51.86 11.89
N GLY A 69 5.99 -51.63 11.04
CA GLY A 69 4.97 -52.58 10.63
C GLY A 69 4.72 -52.39 9.15
N ASP A 70 5.47 -53.16 8.37
CA ASP A 70 5.13 -53.61 7.02
C ASP A 70 3.82 -54.42 7.09
N ASP A 71 2.97 -54.32 6.07
CA ASP A 71 2.00 -55.33 5.63
C ASP A 71 0.97 -54.68 4.69
N GLY A 72 1.14 -54.94 3.39
CA GLY A 72 0.00 -55.01 2.48
C GLY A 72 -0.74 -56.34 2.70
N ASN A 73 -2.07 -56.37 2.53
CA ASN A 73 -2.73 -57.42 1.77
C ASN A 73 -4.25 -57.21 1.59
N HIS A 74 -4.71 -57.52 0.37
CA HIS A 74 -5.95 -58.18 -0.04
C HIS A 74 -7.30 -58.03 0.70
N ASN A 75 -8.29 -57.65 -0.13
CA ASN A 75 -9.48 -58.43 -0.52
C ASN A 75 -10.62 -58.62 0.51
N LYS A 76 -11.85 -58.20 0.17
CA LYS A 76 -13.01 -59.09 -0.07
C LYS A 76 -14.34 -58.37 -0.17
N ASP A 77 -15.11 -58.83 -1.15
CA ASP A 77 -16.56 -58.74 -1.28
C ASP A 77 -17.32 -59.24 -0.04
N SER A 78 -18.48 -58.64 0.24
CA SER A 78 -19.69 -59.30 0.79
C SER A 78 -20.81 -58.25 0.88
N SER A 79 -21.85 -58.33 0.06
CA SER A 79 -23.03 -59.21 0.18
C SER A 79 -24.03 -58.74 1.24
N THR A 80 -25.11 -58.14 0.72
CA THR A 80 -26.52 -58.23 1.14
C THR A 80 -26.87 -58.66 2.56
N ARG A 81 -27.61 -57.80 3.28
CA ARG A 81 -28.72 -58.23 4.13
C ARG A 81 -29.80 -57.14 4.18
N LYS A 82 -31.02 -57.54 3.81
CA LYS A 82 -32.29 -56.85 4.03
C LYS A 82 -32.80 -57.16 5.45
N ASP A 83 -33.93 -56.54 5.77
CA ASP A 83 -34.82 -56.76 6.91
C ASP A 83 -34.52 -55.79 8.07
N ASP A 84 -35.46 -55.11 8.71
CA ASP A 84 -36.80 -54.58 8.44
C ASP A 84 -37.11 -53.78 9.74
N ASP A 85 -37.93 -52.73 9.63
CA ASP A 85 -38.68 -52.09 10.72
C ASP A 85 -37.92 -51.43 11.90
N ASP A 86 -37.60 -50.13 11.78
CA ASP A 86 -37.50 -49.17 12.89
C ASP A 86 -37.56 -47.73 12.32
N GLU A 87 -38.75 -47.36 11.84
CA GLU A 87 -39.04 -46.12 11.12
C GLU A 87 -39.57 -45.04 12.08
N GLU A 88 -38.77 -44.58 13.07
CA GLU A 88 -39.04 -43.32 13.81
C GLU A 88 -37.87 -42.92 14.75
N CYS A 89 -36.63 -42.79 14.24
CA CYS A 89 -35.54 -42.16 15.00
C CYS A 89 -34.36 -41.61 14.16
N LEU A 90 -34.52 -41.46 12.84
CA LEU A 90 -33.42 -41.17 11.92
C LEU A 90 -33.29 -39.69 11.48
N ASP A 91 -34.26 -38.83 11.79
CA ASP A 91 -34.22 -37.41 11.33
C ASP A 91 -33.21 -36.52 12.10
N ASN A 92 -32.72 -36.95 13.25
CA ASN A 92 -31.74 -36.16 14.04
C ASN A 92 -30.27 -36.46 13.69
N PHE A 93 -29.97 -37.56 12.97
CA PHE A 93 -28.58 -37.95 12.67
C PHE A 93 -28.08 -37.43 11.32
N GLU A 94 -28.98 -37.14 10.37
CA GLU A 94 -28.60 -36.50 9.10
C GLU A 94 -28.32 -35.00 9.25
N LEU A 95 -28.89 -34.33 10.26
CA LEU A 95 -28.63 -32.92 10.53
C LEU A 95 -27.24 -32.67 11.16
N GLU A 96 -26.67 -33.66 11.86
CA GLU A 96 -25.32 -33.57 12.45
C GLU A 96 -24.21 -33.95 11.45
N LYS A 97 -24.53 -34.74 10.42
CA LYS A 97 -23.57 -35.13 9.37
C LYS A 97 -23.36 -34.05 8.30
N GLN A 98 -24.27 -33.09 8.20
CA GLN A 98 -24.20 -31.98 7.27
C GLN A 98 -23.31 -30.83 7.75
N ASP A 99 -23.00 -30.76 9.06
CA ASP A 99 -22.10 -29.77 9.67
C ASP A 99 -20.60 -30.14 9.50
N HIS A 100 -20.28 -31.43 9.35
CA HIS A 100 -18.88 -31.86 9.23
C HIS A 100 -18.31 -31.83 7.80
N THR A 101 -19.18 -31.60 6.81
CA THR A 101 -18.77 -31.35 5.42
C THR A 101 -18.88 -29.86 5.06
N ASP A 102 -18.91 -28.97 6.05
CA ASP A 102 -18.40 -27.61 5.91
C ASP A 102 -16.88 -27.69 5.78
N ARG A 103 -16.52 -28.05 4.55
CA ARG A 103 -15.20 -28.26 3.98
C ARG A 103 -14.19 -27.32 4.63
N LEU A 104 -13.06 -27.90 5.06
CA LEU A 104 -11.80 -27.21 5.27
C LEU A 104 -11.43 -26.42 4.01
N GLN A 105 -12.06 -25.26 3.80
CA GLN A 105 -11.62 -24.32 2.80
C GLN A 105 -10.29 -23.76 3.33
N PRO A 106 -9.22 -23.86 2.55
CA PRO A 106 -7.91 -23.42 3.00
C PRO A 106 -7.95 -21.93 3.34
N ASP A 107 -7.39 -21.57 4.50
CA ASP A 107 -7.21 -20.17 4.88
C ASP A 107 -6.05 -19.56 4.09
N PHE A 108 -6.37 -18.60 3.23
CA PHE A 108 -5.39 -17.87 2.42
C PHE A 108 -4.92 -16.56 3.07
N GLY A 109 -5.34 -16.26 4.30
CA GLY A 109 -4.96 -15.03 5.01
C GLY A 109 -3.45 -14.83 5.10
N GLY A 110 -2.71 -15.88 5.47
CA GLY A 110 -1.24 -15.85 5.55
C GLY A 110 -0.57 -15.51 4.22
N THR A 111 -1.03 -16.11 3.11
CA THR A 111 -0.50 -15.82 1.76
C THR A 111 -0.78 -14.37 1.35
N VAL A 112 -1.99 -13.87 1.60
CA VAL A 112 -2.37 -12.49 1.27
C VAL A 112 -1.58 -11.48 2.12
N ALA A 113 -1.37 -11.76 3.41
CA ALA A 113 -0.52 -10.95 4.27
C ALA A 113 0.94 -10.91 3.75
N GLY A 114 1.45 -12.03 3.25
CA GLY A 114 2.75 -12.11 2.58
C GLY A 114 2.85 -11.20 1.35
N LEU A 115 1.79 -11.13 0.53
CA LEU A 115 1.75 -10.24 -0.64
C LEU A 115 1.82 -8.76 -0.26
N PHE A 116 1.14 -8.34 0.81
CA PHE A 116 1.29 -6.98 1.36
C PHE A 116 2.69 -6.74 1.92
N GLY A 117 3.29 -7.75 2.57
CA GLY A 117 4.67 -7.72 3.05
C GLY A 117 5.68 -7.44 1.93
N ASN A 118 5.49 -8.09 0.77
CA ASN A 118 6.34 -7.94 -0.41
C ASN A 118 6.30 -6.53 -1.02
N LEU A 119 5.22 -5.76 -0.80
CA LEU A 119 5.16 -4.35 -1.20
C LEU A 119 5.71 -3.43 -0.11
N ARG A 120 5.43 -3.75 1.15
CA ARG A 120 5.77 -2.91 2.31
C ARG A 120 7.27 -2.70 2.47
N ILE A 121 8.07 -3.77 2.41
CA ILE A 121 9.52 -3.70 2.64
C ILE A 121 10.21 -2.81 1.59
N PRO A 122 10.07 -3.07 0.27
CA PRO A 122 10.71 -2.20 -0.72
C PRO A 122 10.14 -0.76 -0.70
N ALA A 123 8.86 -0.57 -0.40
CA ALA A 123 8.29 0.77 -0.25
C ALA A 123 8.98 1.55 0.88
N SER A 124 9.26 0.93 2.03
CA SER A 124 9.96 1.58 3.15
C SER A 124 11.40 1.99 2.78
N LEU A 125 12.11 1.15 2.02
CA LEU A 125 13.46 1.48 1.54
C LEU A 125 13.43 2.68 0.57
N ILE A 126 12.51 2.68 -0.39
CA ILE A 126 12.37 3.79 -1.35
C ILE A 126 11.89 5.05 -0.64
N ALA A 127 11.03 4.95 0.38
CA ALA A 127 10.63 6.08 1.21
C ALA A 127 11.85 6.72 1.90
N GLY A 128 12.69 5.91 2.57
CA GLY A 128 13.91 6.39 3.22
C GLY A 128 14.89 7.02 2.23
N ALA A 129 15.12 6.37 1.09
CA ALA A 129 15.96 6.91 0.01
C ALA A 129 15.40 8.23 -0.57
N SER A 130 14.07 8.34 -0.68
CA SER A 130 13.39 9.55 -1.15
C SER A 130 13.58 10.70 -0.17
N LEU A 131 13.42 10.44 1.13
CA LEU A 131 13.62 11.42 2.19
C LEU A 131 15.07 11.94 2.20
N GLY A 132 16.06 11.04 2.21
CA GLY A 132 17.48 11.44 2.16
C GLY A 132 17.84 12.19 0.89
N SER A 133 17.24 11.80 -0.24
CA SER A 133 17.45 12.49 -1.52
C SER A 133 16.81 13.87 -1.57
N ALA A 134 15.62 14.07 -1.00
CA ALA A 134 14.93 15.36 -0.96
C ALA A 134 15.77 16.48 -0.32
N PHE A 135 16.57 16.13 0.68
CA PHE A 135 17.47 17.06 1.38
C PHE A 135 18.92 17.04 0.87
N GLY A 136 19.24 16.20 -0.10
CA GLY A 136 20.59 16.07 -0.66
C GLY A 136 21.00 17.19 -1.62
N LEU A 137 20.11 18.11 -1.96
CA LEU A 137 20.36 19.27 -2.83
C LEU A 137 19.94 20.56 -2.11
N PRO A 138 20.80 21.15 -1.26
CA PRO A 138 20.48 22.42 -0.60
C PRO A 138 20.28 23.53 -1.63
N LEU A 139 19.33 24.41 -1.35
CA LEU A 139 19.13 25.66 -2.10
C LEU A 139 20.23 26.63 -1.65
N MET A 140 21.16 26.98 -2.54
CA MET A 140 22.20 27.95 -2.23
C MET A 140 21.77 29.34 -2.71
N GLU A 141 22.11 30.37 -1.95
CA GLU A 141 21.92 31.76 -2.36
C GLU A 141 22.86 32.09 -3.52
N GLY A 142 22.38 32.81 -4.52
CA GLY A 142 23.16 33.16 -5.72
C GLY A 142 23.07 32.17 -6.88
N GLU A 143 22.30 31.09 -6.77
CA GLU A 143 22.05 30.20 -7.91
C GLU A 143 21.13 30.85 -8.94
N GLY A 144 21.38 30.58 -10.22
CA GLY A 144 20.52 31.04 -11.31
C GLY A 144 19.07 30.61 -11.12
N LEU A 145 18.12 31.46 -11.53
CA LEU A 145 16.68 31.26 -11.31
C LEU A 145 16.20 29.89 -11.81
N VAL A 146 16.69 29.46 -12.99
CA VAL A 146 16.38 28.14 -13.58
C VAL A 146 16.83 27.01 -12.66
N LEU A 147 18.08 27.06 -12.16
CA LEU A 147 18.64 26.02 -11.31
C LEU A 147 17.89 25.93 -9.96
N GLY A 148 17.62 27.09 -9.36
CA GLY A 148 16.83 27.17 -8.12
C GLY A 148 15.43 26.59 -8.29
N MET A 149 14.77 26.84 -9.43
CA MET A 149 13.46 26.27 -9.72
C MET A 149 13.51 24.75 -9.95
N VAL A 150 14.50 24.25 -10.69
CA VAL A 150 14.68 22.80 -10.88
C VAL A 150 14.90 22.09 -9.55
N LYS A 151 15.72 22.64 -8.65
CA LYS A 151 15.92 22.09 -7.30
C LYS A 151 14.62 22.03 -6.49
N ARG A 152 13.80 23.10 -6.53
CA ARG A 152 12.49 23.12 -5.85
C ARG A 152 11.53 22.07 -6.41
N VAL A 153 11.44 21.96 -7.73
CA VAL A 153 10.60 20.94 -8.40
C VAL A 153 11.09 19.54 -8.04
N TYR A 154 12.40 19.31 -8.03
CA TYR A 154 13.01 18.07 -7.57
C TYR A 154 12.59 17.73 -6.13
N THR A 155 12.71 18.66 -5.18
CA THR A 155 12.30 18.42 -3.79
C THR A 155 10.82 18.06 -3.70
N VAL A 156 9.94 18.73 -4.44
CA VAL A 156 8.49 18.41 -4.48
C VAL A 156 8.25 17.00 -5.04
N ILE A 157 8.95 16.61 -6.11
CA ILE A 157 8.85 15.27 -6.71
C ILE A 157 9.31 14.20 -5.69
N MET A 158 10.44 14.42 -5.02
CA MET A 158 10.96 13.47 -4.03
C MET A 158 10.05 13.34 -2.80
N LEU A 159 9.47 14.44 -2.32
CA LEU A 159 8.47 14.41 -1.25
C LEU A 159 7.17 13.73 -1.70
N GLY A 160 6.76 13.91 -2.95
CA GLY A 160 5.63 13.19 -3.54
C GLY A 160 5.85 11.68 -3.55
N SER A 161 7.04 11.23 -3.97
CA SER A 161 7.46 9.83 -3.89
C SER A 161 7.41 9.30 -2.45
N LEU A 162 7.98 10.05 -1.50
CA LEU A 162 7.98 9.72 -0.08
C LEU A 162 6.54 9.50 0.43
N CYS A 163 5.64 10.44 0.19
CA CYS A 163 4.24 10.34 0.62
C CYS A 163 3.55 9.11 0.02
N SER A 164 3.76 8.82 -1.26
CA SER A 164 3.18 7.65 -1.93
C SER A 164 3.70 6.33 -1.34
N MET A 165 5.00 6.25 -1.03
CA MET A 165 5.60 5.06 -0.43
C MET A 165 5.18 4.88 1.03
N LEU A 166 5.11 5.94 1.81
CA LEU A 166 4.58 5.89 3.18
C LEU A 166 3.12 5.44 3.20
N LEU A 167 2.29 5.92 2.26
CA LEU A 167 0.91 5.46 2.13
C LEU A 167 0.85 3.95 1.83
N THR A 168 1.71 3.45 0.95
CA THR A 168 1.82 2.01 0.67
C THR A 168 2.19 1.21 1.91
N VAL A 169 3.17 1.68 2.70
CA VAL A 169 3.60 1.03 3.95
C VAL A 169 2.47 1.01 4.98
N LEU A 170 1.77 2.13 5.16
CA LEU A 170 0.67 2.26 6.11
C LEU A 170 -0.50 1.36 5.74
N VAL A 171 -0.98 1.41 4.49
CA VAL A 171 -2.11 0.59 4.02
C VAL A 171 -1.76 -0.90 4.13
N SER A 172 -0.55 -1.30 3.72
CA SER A 172 -0.11 -2.69 3.80
C SER A 172 -0.05 -3.18 5.25
N THR A 173 0.46 -2.35 6.17
CA THR A 173 0.54 -2.70 7.60
C THR A 173 -0.84 -2.82 8.23
N LEU A 174 -1.77 -1.92 7.91
CA LEU A 174 -3.15 -1.99 8.38
C LEU A 174 -3.85 -3.26 7.87
N CYS A 175 -3.65 -3.63 6.60
CA CYS A 175 -4.24 -4.86 6.04
C CYS A 175 -3.66 -6.12 6.66
N MET A 176 -2.34 -6.19 6.85
CA MET A 176 -1.70 -7.33 7.51
C MET A 176 -2.19 -7.48 8.96
N ASN A 177 -2.34 -6.37 9.68
CA ASN A 177 -2.89 -6.39 11.03
C ASN A 177 -4.35 -6.84 11.02
N ASP A 178 -5.18 -6.31 10.13
CA ASP A 178 -6.59 -6.70 10.03
C ASP A 178 -6.75 -8.20 9.68
N ILE A 179 -5.90 -8.74 8.80
CA ILE A 179 -5.88 -10.17 8.48
C ILE A 179 -5.48 -11.01 9.70
N ALA A 180 -4.47 -10.58 10.47
CA ALA A 180 -4.00 -11.29 11.66
C ALA A 180 -5.03 -11.29 12.80
N LEU A 181 -5.88 -10.27 12.86
CA LEU A 181 -6.91 -10.13 13.91
C LEU A 181 -8.28 -10.68 13.48
N SER A 182 -8.51 -10.83 12.18
CA SER A 182 -9.76 -11.37 11.63
C SER A 182 -9.86 -12.87 11.88
N PRO A 183 -11.07 -13.41 12.11
CA PRO A 183 -11.28 -14.85 12.09
C PRO A 183 -10.92 -15.42 10.70
N PRO A 184 -10.51 -16.70 10.62
CA PRO A 184 -10.23 -17.36 9.34
C PRO A 184 -11.42 -17.22 8.38
N LYS A 185 -11.15 -16.77 7.15
CA LYS A 185 -12.19 -16.61 6.12
C LYS A 185 -11.93 -17.59 4.99
N ALA A 186 -12.90 -18.45 4.75
CA ALA A 186 -12.92 -19.41 3.67
C ALA A 186 -12.87 -18.70 2.30
N SER A 187 -11.98 -19.15 1.42
CA SER A 187 -11.83 -18.65 0.04
C SER A 187 -11.27 -19.75 -0.86
N ASN A 188 -11.59 -19.70 -2.15
CA ASN A 188 -11.07 -20.68 -3.13
C ASN A 188 -9.63 -20.37 -3.57
N SER A 189 -9.20 -19.11 -3.46
CA SER A 189 -7.84 -18.69 -3.80
C SER A 189 -7.43 -17.41 -3.07
N ALA A 190 -6.13 -17.13 -3.00
CA ALA A 190 -5.61 -15.88 -2.45
C ALA A 190 -6.09 -14.63 -3.24
N LYS A 191 -6.25 -14.76 -4.57
CA LYS A 191 -6.78 -13.69 -5.42
C LYS A 191 -8.25 -13.41 -5.10
N ASP A 192 -9.06 -14.47 -4.97
CA ASP A 192 -10.48 -14.36 -4.63
C ASP A 192 -10.67 -13.74 -3.23
N PHE A 193 -9.86 -14.15 -2.26
CA PHE A 193 -9.84 -13.58 -0.91
C PHE A 193 -9.57 -12.06 -0.95
N MET A 194 -8.55 -11.66 -1.71
CA MET A 194 -8.14 -10.27 -1.85
C MET A 194 -9.19 -9.41 -2.59
N ASP A 195 -9.75 -9.91 -3.70
CA ASP A 195 -10.78 -9.22 -4.46
C ASP A 195 -12.11 -9.09 -3.68
N ARG A 196 -12.41 -10.06 -2.79
CA ARG A 196 -13.62 -10.06 -1.99
C ARG A 196 -13.54 -9.18 -0.74
N TYR A 197 -12.43 -9.25 0.00
CA TYR A 197 -12.31 -8.59 1.31
C TYR A 197 -11.49 -7.30 1.28
N TYR A 198 -10.49 -7.18 0.41
CA TYR A 198 -9.54 -6.05 0.38
C TYR A 198 -9.33 -5.43 -1.02
N PRO A 199 -10.36 -5.26 -1.87
CA PRO A 199 -10.16 -4.83 -3.24
C PRO A 199 -9.62 -3.40 -3.35
N LEU A 200 -10.05 -2.50 -2.46
CA LEU A 200 -9.64 -1.10 -2.49
C LEU A 200 -8.21 -0.96 -1.96
N GLU A 201 -7.92 -1.62 -0.85
CA GLU A 201 -6.67 -1.53 -0.12
C GLU A 201 -5.53 -2.14 -0.94
N TRP A 202 -5.75 -3.31 -1.56
CA TRP A 202 -4.79 -3.91 -2.48
C TRP A 202 -4.51 -3.02 -3.69
N MET A 203 -5.57 -2.52 -4.33
CA MET A 203 -5.43 -1.64 -5.48
C MET A 203 -4.66 -0.37 -5.10
N LEU A 204 -5.01 0.26 -3.97
CA LEU A 204 -4.38 1.47 -3.48
C LEU A 204 -2.89 1.24 -3.17
N ALA A 205 -2.54 0.18 -2.45
CA ALA A 205 -1.15 -0.15 -2.13
C ALA A 205 -0.33 -0.39 -3.41
N ARG A 206 -0.86 -1.18 -4.35
CA ARG A 206 -0.18 -1.48 -5.62
C ARG A 206 -0.01 -0.23 -6.48
N THR A 207 -1.04 0.60 -6.62
CA THR A 207 -0.95 1.81 -7.46
C THR A 207 0.00 2.85 -6.87
N ASN A 208 -0.04 3.08 -5.55
CA ASN A 208 0.88 4.03 -4.90
C ASN A 208 2.32 3.53 -4.91
N PHE A 209 2.54 2.22 -4.78
CA PHE A 209 3.87 1.65 -4.92
C PHE A 209 4.45 1.90 -6.31
N LEU A 210 3.69 1.59 -7.36
CA LEU A 210 4.14 1.78 -8.75
C LEU A 210 4.34 3.26 -9.09
N TRP A 211 3.36 4.13 -8.77
CA TRP A 211 3.48 5.56 -9.01
C TRP A 211 4.60 6.20 -8.21
N GLY A 212 4.74 5.83 -6.93
CA GLY A 212 5.84 6.29 -6.09
C GLY A 212 7.19 5.89 -6.67
N GLY A 213 7.32 4.65 -7.17
CA GLY A 213 8.55 4.17 -7.81
C GLY A 213 8.89 4.94 -9.08
N VAL A 214 7.90 5.21 -9.94
CA VAL A 214 8.11 6.02 -11.15
C VAL A 214 8.51 7.45 -10.79
N ILE A 215 7.82 8.09 -9.83
CA ILE A 215 8.14 9.44 -9.35
C ILE A 215 9.57 9.49 -8.76
N PHE A 216 9.96 8.47 -7.99
CA PHE A 216 11.31 8.34 -7.43
C PHE A 216 12.38 8.28 -8.53
N VAL A 217 12.15 7.49 -9.58
CA VAL A 217 13.09 7.38 -10.70
C VAL A 217 13.19 8.72 -11.45
N ILE A 218 12.06 9.39 -11.72
CA ILE A 218 12.04 10.73 -12.34
C ILE A 218 12.79 11.75 -11.47
N GLY A 219 12.61 11.73 -10.16
CA GLY A 219 13.35 12.59 -9.24
C GLY A 219 14.85 12.30 -9.25
N SER A 220 15.24 11.02 -9.25
CA SER A 220 16.64 10.60 -9.32
C SER A 220 17.30 11.02 -10.64
N MET A 221 16.55 10.95 -11.74
CA MET A 221 16.95 11.44 -13.05
C MET A 221 17.20 12.96 -13.06
N LEU A 222 16.31 13.74 -12.46
CA LEU A 222 16.48 15.19 -12.30
C LEU A 222 17.70 15.51 -11.42
N ARG A 223 17.94 14.74 -10.35
CA ARG A 223 19.13 14.89 -9.51
C ARG A 223 20.40 14.66 -10.31
N GLY A 224 20.46 13.57 -11.09
CA GLY A 224 21.60 13.27 -11.95
C GLY A 224 21.86 14.39 -12.96
N TRP A 225 20.79 14.97 -13.53
CA TRP A 225 20.91 16.10 -14.44
C TRP A 225 21.47 17.35 -13.76
N VAL A 226 21.04 17.68 -12.53
CA VAL A 226 21.54 18.83 -11.77
C VAL A 226 22.97 18.64 -11.28
N PHE A 227 23.36 17.40 -10.94
CA PHE A 227 24.67 17.12 -10.36
C PHE A 227 25.81 17.03 -11.41
N LEU A 228 25.48 16.65 -12.64
CA LEU A 228 26.48 16.51 -13.72
C LEU A 228 26.76 17.87 -14.37
N THR A 229 27.97 18.39 -14.18
CA THR A 229 28.43 19.66 -14.76
C THR A 229 28.38 19.68 -16.29
N CYS A 230 28.51 18.51 -16.94
CA CYS A 230 28.45 18.40 -18.39
C CYS A 230 27.00 18.20 -18.88
N PRO A 231 26.39 19.19 -19.58
CA PRO A 231 24.98 19.13 -19.98
C PRO A 231 24.69 18.00 -20.98
N THR A 232 25.67 17.62 -21.82
CA THR A 232 25.53 16.54 -22.79
C THR A 232 25.37 15.19 -22.11
N VAL A 233 26.19 14.90 -21.09
CA VAL A 233 26.12 13.65 -20.32
C VAL A 233 24.83 13.58 -19.52
N GLY A 234 24.41 14.68 -18.90
CA GLY A 234 23.15 14.75 -18.16
C GLY A 234 21.93 14.44 -19.04
N ARG A 235 21.88 14.99 -20.26
CA ARG A 235 20.82 14.67 -21.24
C ARG A 235 20.84 13.21 -21.70
N GLY A 236 22.03 12.65 -21.92
CA GLY A 236 22.19 11.23 -22.26
C GLY A 236 21.66 10.30 -21.18
N LEU A 237 22.04 10.57 -19.91
CA LEU A 237 21.55 9.82 -18.76
C LEU A 237 20.03 9.92 -18.60
N LEU A 238 19.46 11.11 -18.79
CA LEU A 238 18.02 11.33 -18.77
C LEU A 238 17.31 10.50 -19.84
N GLY A 239 17.83 10.48 -21.07
CA GLY A 239 17.27 9.68 -22.16
C GLY A 239 17.33 8.17 -21.88
N MET A 240 18.46 7.68 -21.35
CA MET A 240 18.63 6.27 -21.00
C MET A 240 17.67 5.84 -19.88
N MET A 241 17.65 6.56 -18.76
CA MET A 241 16.78 6.23 -17.62
C MET A 241 15.29 6.36 -17.99
N GLY A 242 14.94 7.36 -18.80
CA GLY A 242 13.58 7.51 -19.32
C GLY A 242 13.16 6.31 -20.16
N SER A 243 14.05 5.82 -21.02
CA SER A 243 13.80 4.63 -21.85
C SER A 243 13.60 3.38 -21.00
N PHE A 244 14.45 3.13 -20.00
CA PHE A 244 14.28 2.01 -19.08
C PHE A 244 12.96 2.10 -18.30
N THR A 245 12.58 3.31 -17.87
CA THR A 245 11.32 3.53 -17.14
C THR A 245 10.10 3.22 -18.03
N LEU A 246 10.14 3.63 -19.30
CA LEU A 246 9.07 3.33 -20.26
C LEU A 246 8.98 1.83 -20.56
N ILE A 247 10.10 1.14 -20.71
CA ILE A 247 10.14 -0.32 -20.91
C ILE A 247 9.61 -1.05 -19.66
N ALA A 248 10.04 -0.66 -18.46
CA ALA A 248 9.54 -1.25 -17.22
C ALA A 248 8.02 -1.04 -17.07
N THR A 249 7.54 0.17 -17.37
CA THR A 249 6.10 0.49 -17.31
C THR A 249 5.31 -0.31 -18.33
N SER A 250 5.82 -0.48 -19.55
CA SER A 250 5.14 -1.27 -20.58
C SER A 250 5.03 -2.74 -20.20
N ILE A 251 6.09 -3.33 -19.63
CA ILE A 251 6.09 -4.70 -19.10
C ILE A 251 5.06 -4.85 -17.97
N VAL A 252 5.04 -3.93 -17.01
CA VAL A 252 4.05 -3.94 -15.92
C VAL A 252 2.61 -3.83 -16.45
N MET A 253 2.39 -2.99 -17.46
CA MET A 253 1.07 -2.86 -18.11
C MET A 253 0.65 -4.15 -18.82
N GLN A 254 1.59 -4.84 -19.49
CA GLN A 254 1.31 -6.13 -20.13
C GLN A 254 0.96 -7.22 -19.11
N PHE A 255 1.75 -7.36 -18.04
CA PHE A 255 1.44 -8.31 -16.97
C PHE A 255 0.10 -8.01 -16.30
N SER A 256 -0.21 -6.73 -16.08
CA SER A 256 -1.51 -6.31 -15.54
C SER A 256 -2.67 -6.71 -16.46
N LYS A 257 -2.50 -6.51 -17.78
CA LYS A 257 -3.49 -6.92 -18.79
C LYS A 257 -3.69 -8.45 -18.78
N GLN A 258 -2.61 -9.23 -18.70
CA GLN A 258 -2.69 -10.69 -18.68
C GLN A 258 -3.38 -11.23 -17.41
N GLN A 259 -3.11 -10.64 -16.24
CA GLN A 259 -3.69 -11.09 -14.97
C GLN A 259 -5.17 -10.73 -14.79
N THR A 260 -5.59 -9.59 -15.33
CA THR A 260 -6.95 -9.07 -15.13
C THR A 260 -7.87 -9.28 -16.32
N GLY A 261 -7.33 -9.53 -17.51
CA GLY A 261 -8.08 -9.57 -18.76
C GLY A 261 -8.69 -8.22 -19.15
N ARG A 262 -8.39 -7.14 -18.41
CA ARG A 262 -8.99 -5.81 -18.60
C ARG A 262 -8.01 -4.86 -19.26
N THR A 263 -8.56 -3.91 -20.01
CA THR A 263 -7.76 -2.80 -20.55
C THR A 263 -7.36 -1.85 -19.40
N PRO A 264 -6.22 -1.15 -19.49
CA PRO A 264 -5.78 -0.22 -18.44
C PRO A 264 -6.83 0.87 -18.16
N LEU A 265 -7.54 1.34 -19.19
CA LEU A 265 -8.61 2.32 -19.05
C LEU A 265 -9.79 1.77 -18.23
N GLN A 266 -10.16 0.50 -18.42
CA GLN A 266 -11.19 -0.15 -17.61
C GLN A 266 -10.76 -0.29 -16.14
N SER A 267 -9.49 -0.60 -15.89
CA SER A 267 -8.94 -0.66 -14.52
C SER A 267 -9.05 0.70 -13.84
N ILE A 268 -8.65 1.78 -14.53
CA ILE A 268 -8.78 3.16 -14.03
C ILE A 268 -10.25 3.50 -13.72
N ARG A 269 -11.16 3.19 -14.65
CA ARG A 269 -12.60 3.44 -14.46
C ARG A 269 -13.15 2.68 -13.24
N ARG A 270 -12.75 1.42 -13.06
CA ARG A 270 -13.15 0.62 -11.89
C ARG A 270 -12.58 1.22 -10.61
N SER A 271 -11.33 1.69 -10.60
CA SER A 271 -10.73 2.40 -9.46
C SER A 271 -11.54 3.62 -9.08
N PHE A 272 -11.92 4.45 -10.05
CA PHE A 272 -12.76 5.62 -9.81
C PHE A 272 -14.13 5.24 -9.22
N GLN A 273 -14.77 4.19 -9.73
CA GLN A 273 -16.05 3.71 -9.19
C GLN A 273 -15.92 3.24 -7.73
N LEU A 274 -14.85 2.50 -7.41
CA LEU A 274 -14.58 2.05 -6.04
C LEU A 274 -14.32 3.22 -5.09
N ILE A 275 -13.54 4.22 -5.53
CA ILE A 275 -13.26 5.44 -4.77
C ILE A 275 -14.58 6.20 -4.54
N GLN A 276 -15.40 6.40 -5.57
CA GLN A 276 -16.71 7.06 -5.43
C GLN A 276 -17.63 6.34 -4.46
N ASN A 277 -17.69 5.01 -4.54
CA ASN A 277 -18.50 4.21 -3.61
C ASN A 277 -17.99 4.32 -2.17
N LYS A 278 -16.68 4.41 -1.96
CA LYS A 278 -16.09 4.60 -0.63
C LYS A 278 -16.29 6.03 -0.11
N MET A 279 -16.18 7.05 -0.95
CA MET A 279 -16.44 8.45 -0.59
C MET A 279 -17.87 8.65 -0.08
N LYS A 280 -18.86 7.97 -0.69
CA LYS A 280 -20.26 8.00 -0.22
C LYS A 280 -20.45 7.39 1.17
N LYS A 281 -19.58 6.47 1.58
CA LYS A 281 -19.66 5.76 2.87
C LYS A 281 -18.86 6.43 3.99
N SER A 282 -17.86 7.25 3.67
CA SER A 282 -16.95 7.85 4.66
C SER A 282 -16.58 9.29 4.30
N TYR A 283 -17.03 10.24 5.11
CA TYR A 283 -16.73 11.68 4.94
C TYR A 283 -15.24 12.00 5.04
N VAL A 284 -14.51 11.32 5.93
CA VAL A 284 -13.06 11.52 6.09
C VAL A 284 -12.32 11.11 4.81
N PHE A 285 -12.72 9.99 4.21
CA PHE A 285 -12.14 9.53 2.94
C PHE A 285 -12.47 10.48 1.79
N ALA A 286 -13.69 11.01 1.75
CA ALA A 286 -14.09 12.02 0.77
C ALA A 286 -13.24 13.30 0.91
N ALA A 287 -13.16 13.87 2.12
CA ALA A 287 -12.38 15.07 2.39
C ALA A 287 -10.90 14.91 1.99
N GLY A 288 -10.28 13.78 2.34
CA GLY A 288 -8.91 13.48 1.92
C GLY A 288 -8.74 13.37 0.40
N THR A 289 -9.70 12.74 -0.29
CA THR A 289 -9.68 12.63 -1.75
C THR A 289 -9.85 14.00 -2.42
N PHE A 290 -10.77 14.84 -1.93
CA PHE A 290 -10.95 16.21 -2.41
C PHE A 290 -9.71 17.06 -2.22
N LEU A 291 -9.06 16.98 -1.04
CA LEU A 291 -7.83 17.71 -0.77
C LEU A 291 -6.70 17.28 -1.71
N CYS A 292 -6.59 15.97 -1.97
CA CYS A 292 -5.61 15.43 -2.92
C CYS A 292 -5.85 15.96 -4.34
N VAL A 293 -7.08 15.87 -4.85
CA VAL A 293 -7.44 16.37 -6.19
C VAL A 293 -7.22 17.89 -6.29
N PHE A 294 -7.63 18.64 -5.27
CA PHE A 294 -7.42 20.08 -5.22
C PHE A 294 -5.94 20.44 -5.26
N THR A 295 -5.10 19.71 -4.51
CA THR A 295 -3.65 19.92 -4.49
C THR A 295 -3.03 19.64 -5.87
N VAL A 296 -3.39 18.52 -6.50
CA VAL A 296 -2.92 18.18 -7.86
C VAL A 296 -3.36 19.25 -8.86
N PHE A 297 -4.63 19.68 -8.80
CA PHE A 297 -5.16 20.72 -9.66
C PHE A 297 -4.41 22.05 -9.48
N TYR A 298 -4.16 22.46 -8.22
CA TYR A 298 -3.39 23.65 -7.91
C TYR A 298 -1.98 23.59 -8.51
N PHE A 299 -1.29 22.45 -8.41
CA PHE A 299 0.00 22.26 -9.06
C PHE A 299 -0.09 22.41 -10.58
N LEU A 300 -1.06 21.75 -11.23
CA LEU A 300 -1.24 21.82 -12.68
C LEU A 300 -1.51 23.25 -13.17
N VAL A 301 -2.30 24.02 -12.44
CA VAL A 301 -2.59 25.43 -12.77
C VAL A 301 -1.36 26.32 -12.55
N THR A 302 -0.48 25.97 -11.61
CA THR A 302 0.71 26.76 -11.28
C THR A 302 1.87 26.54 -12.28
N ILE A 303 1.97 25.36 -12.90
CA ILE A 303 3.01 25.04 -13.91
C ILE A 303 3.12 26.09 -15.04
N PRO A 304 2.04 26.48 -15.75
CA PRO A 304 2.16 27.47 -16.83
C PRO A 304 2.58 28.85 -16.32
N HIS A 305 2.23 29.21 -15.09
CA HIS A 305 2.69 30.45 -14.47
C HIS A 305 4.21 30.42 -14.25
N ILE A 306 4.74 29.30 -13.75
CA ILE A 306 6.18 29.09 -13.60
C ILE A 306 6.90 29.16 -14.96
N ALA A 307 6.35 28.52 -16.00
CA ALA A 307 6.92 28.55 -17.34
C ALA A 307 7.02 29.99 -17.91
N LYS A 308 5.97 30.80 -17.72
CA LYS A 308 5.99 32.22 -18.14
C LYS A 308 7.06 33.02 -17.39
N TYR A 309 7.24 32.78 -16.10
CA TYR A 309 8.28 33.43 -15.31
C TYR A 309 9.70 33.07 -15.80
N LEU A 310 9.93 31.81 -16.18
CA LEU A 310 11.21 31.35 -16.73
C LEU A 310 11.53 32.00 -18.07
N ILE A 311 10.55 32.06 -18.98
CA ILE A 311 10.72 32.68 -20.31
C ILE A 311 11.01 34.19 -20.16
N ALA A 312 10.30 34.88 -19.27
CA ALA A 312 10.49 36.31 -19.05
C ALA A 312 11.91 36.63 -18.51
N SER A 313 12.48 35.77 -17.66
CA SER A 313 13.83 35.99 -17.12
C SER A 313 14.94 35.82 -18.17
N ASP A 314 14.77 34.92 -19.14
CA ASP A 314 15.78 34.68 -20.18
C ASP A 314 15.92 35.88 -21.12
N CYS A 315 14.82 36.60 -21.42
CA CYS A 315 14.85 37.79 -22.28
C CYS A 315 15.62 38.97 -21.67
N THR A 316 15.68 39.07 -20.35
CA THR A 316 16.43 40.15 -19.67
C THR A 316 17.93 39.91 -19.61
N SER A 317 18.40 38.66 -19.67
CA SER A 317 19.83 38.35 -19.52
C SER A 317 20.65 38.51 -20.81
N THR A 318 20.02 38.45 -21.98
CA THR A 318 20.72 38.57 -23.28
C THR A 318 21.00 40.02 -23.69
N GLY A 319 20.39 41.00 -23.03
CA GLY A 319 20.55 42.42 -23.36
C GLY A 319 21.78 43.12 -22.75
N SER A 320 22.49 42.51 -21.79
CA SER A 320 23.57 43.19 -21.04
C SER A 320 24.99 42.83 -21.46
N TRP A 321 25.19 42.08 -22.55
CA TRP A 321 26.52 41.69 -23.06
C TRP A 321 26.97 42.45 -24.32
N TRP A 322 26.21 43.46 -24.73
CA TRP A 322 26.50 44.34 -25.89
C TRP A 322 26.71 45.80 -25.47
N GLY A 323 27.40 46.03 -24.34
CA GLY A 323 27.76 47.36 -23.85
C GLY A 323 29.18 47.40 -23.34
#